data_AF-A0A842JJZ1-F1
#
_entry.id   AF-A0A842JJZ1-F1
#
_cell.length_a   1.000
_cell.length_b   1.000
_cell.length_c   1.000
_cell.angle_alpha   90.00
_cell.angle_beta   90.00
_cell.angle_gamma   90.00
#
_symmetry.space_group_name_H-M   'P 1'
#
loop_
_entity.id
_entity.type
_entity.pdbx_description
1 polymer ?
#
loop_
_entity_poly.entity_id
_entity_poly.type
_entity_poly.pdbx_seq_one_letter_code
_entity_poly.pdbx_strand_id
1 'polypeptide(L)'
;MTSLVDRVYFMATGQLESPATEGPSAIRWGWIADLYAHPQWGLVTVPGFSQAEAQTVASLCRATPIDSVDSISARWNVFEQLAAIKLDRAPSDYAWAAVANSSIDARDYLAGGNFSGVETVTSAFWAHLAVHPTAVAENRISTAIEAWTTRFHSSTRGAAA
;
A
#
# COMPACT_ATOMS: atom_id res chain seq x y z
N MET A 1 -4.39 7.51 -25.38
CA MET A 1 -3.82 7.43 -24.01
C MET A 1 -4.71 6.49 -23.22
N THR A 2 -4.14 5.50 -22.55
CA THR A 2 -4.87 4.57 -21.67
C THR A 2 -5.38 5.32 -20.45
N SER A 3 -6.64 5.14 -20.05
CA SER A 3 -7.18 5.87 -18.88
C SER A 3 -6.47 5.42 -17.60
N LEU A 4 -6.46 6.24 -16.55
CA LEU A 4 -5.87 5.84 -15.27
C LEU A 4 -6.57 4.61 -14.67
N VAL A 5 -7.90 4.53 -14.83
CA VAL A 5 -8.69 3.38 -14.41
C VAL A 5 -8.17 2.11 -15.09
N ASP A 6 -7.96 2.16 -16.41
CA ASP A 6 -7.39 1.02 -17.16
C ASP A 6 -5.97 0.70 -16.69
N ARG A 7 -5.14 1.71 -16.36
CA ARG A 7 -3.79 1.48 -15.82
C ARG A 7 -3.83 0.73 -14.49
N VAL A 8 -4.70 1.16 -13.56
CA VAL A 8 -4.85 0.49 -12.25
C VAL A 8 -5.42 -0.92 -12.43
N TYR A 9 -6.37 -1.10 -13.35
CA TYR A 9 -6.89 -2.42 -13.70
C TYR A 9 -5.80 -3.34 -14.29
N PHE A 10 -4.97 -2.82 -15.19
CA PHE A 10 -3.86 -3.57 -15.77
C PHE A 10 -2.78 -3.90 -14.74
N MET A 11 -2.54 -3.05 -13.74
CA MET A 11 -1.69 -3.40 -12.59
C MET A 11 -2.29 -4.55 -11.79
N ALA A 12 -3.59 -4.49 -11.47
CA ALA A 12 -4.29 -5.50 -10.69
C ALA A 12 -4.35 -6.87 -11.40
N THR A 13 -4.33 -6.88 -12.73
CA THR A 13 -4.35 -8.11 -13.55
C THR A 13 -2.95 -8.57 -13.99
N GLY A 14 -1.88 -7.89 -13.54
CA GLY A 14 -0.51 -8.23 -13.88
C GLY A 14 -0.10 -7.90 -15.32
N GLN A 15 -0.91 -7.14 -16.05
CA GLN A 15 -0.59 -6.68 -17.41
C GLN A 15 0.32 -5.44 -17.41
N LEU A 16 0.35 -4.69 -16.30
CA LEU A 16 1.30 -3.62 -16.03
C LEU A 16 1.98 -3.86 -14.67
N GLU A 17 3.24 -3.45 -14.55
CA GLU A 17 3.96 -3.54 -13.29
C GLU A 17 3.38 -2.56 -12.27
N SER A 18 3.08 -3.06 -11.06
CA SER A 18 2.72 -2.23 -9.92
C SER A 18 3.97 -1.69 -9.23
N PRO A 19 3.96 -0.46 -8.70
CA PRO A 19 4.95 0.01 -7.75
C PRO A 19 5.22 -0.99 -6.62
N ALA A 20 6.45 -0.98 -6.11
CA ALA A 20 6.89 -1.79 -4.97
C ALA A 20 6.69 -3.31 -5.13
N THR A 21 6.72 -3.83 -6.36
CA THR A 21 6.79 -5.27 -6.65
C THR A 21 8.23 -5.80 -6.51
N GLU A 22 9.22 -4.98 -6.87
CA GLU A 22 10.64 -5.32 -6.80
C GLU A 22 11.43 -4.45 -5.82
N GLY A 23 12.67 -4.87 -5.53
CA GLY A 23 13.61 -4.15 -4.68
C GLY A 23 13.69 -4.65 -3.23
N PRO A 24 14.58 -4.05 -2.41
CA PRO A 24 14.76 -4.46 -1.03
C PRO A 24 13.47 -4.32 -0.21
N SER A 25 13.12 -5.34 0.57
CA SER A 25 11.87 -5.39 1.35
C SER A 25 11.67 -4.16 2.23
N ALA A 26 12.72 -3.69 2.91
CA ALA A 26 12.66 -2.50 3.77
C ALA A 26 12.23 -1.23 3.02
N ILE A 27 12.65 -1.10 1.76
CA ILE A 27 12.33 0.06 0.91
C ILE A 27 10.89 -0.02 0.42
N ARG A 28 10.47 -1.22 0.03
CA ARG A 28 9.09 -1.53 -0.37
C ARG A 28 8.13 -1.26 0.79
N TRP A 29 8.41 -1.80 1.98
CA TRP A 29 7.64 -1.54 3.20
C TRP A 29 7.60 -0.06 3.60
N GLY A 30 8.72 0.66 3.45
CA GLY A 30 8.76 2.11 3.66
C GLY A 30 7.87 2.88 2.70
N TRP A 31 7.78 2.46 1.43
CA TRP A 31 6.87 3.09 0.46
C TRP A 31 5.40 2.70 0.67
N ILE A 32 5.12 1.45 1.02
CA ILE A 32 3.77 1.03 1.41
C ILE A 32 3.30 1.81 2.65
N ALA A 33 4.19 2.10 3.60
CA ALA A 33 3.83 2.97 4.73
C ALA A 33 3.38 4.38 4.29
N ASP A 34 4.01 4.93 3.25
CA ASP A 34 3.64 6.23 2.70
C ASP A 34 2.33 6.16 1.89
N LEU A 35 2.01 5.02 1.25
CA LEU A 35 0.67 4.79 0.68
C LEU A 35 -0.44 4.98 1.70
N TYR A 36 -0.20 4.69 2.98
CA TYR A 36 -1.16 4.98 4.04
C TYR A 36 -1.09 6.43 4.51
N ALA A 37 0.09 6.91 4.88
CA ALA A 37 0.23 8.11 5.71
C ALA A 37 0.68 9.39 4.97
N HIS A 38 1.01 9.33 3.67
CA HIS A 38 1.50 10.51 2.98
C HIS A 38 0.42 11.59 2.86
N PRO A 39 0.65 12.83 3.33
CA PRO A 39 -0.40 13.83 3.51
C PRO A 39 -1.03 14.35 2.21
N GLN A 40 -0.41 14.10 1.05
CA GLN A 40 -0.88 14.59 -0.24
C GLN A 40 -1.51 13.51 -1.13
N TRP A 41 -1.07 12.26 -1.00
CA TRP A 41 -1.43 11.19 -1.94
C TRP A 41 -1.66 9.83 -1.26
N GLY A 42 -1.45 9.71 0.04
CA GLY A 42 -1.76 8.48 0.77
C GLY A 42 -3.24 8.36 1.12
N LEU A 43 -3.62 7.20 1.64
CA LEU A 43 -4.99 6.87 2.06
C LEU A 43 -5.51 7.77 3.18
N VAL A 44 -4.64 8.42 3.96
CA VAL A 44 -5.03 9.49 4.88
C VAL A 44 -5.84 10.62 4.21
N THR A 45 -5.75 10.74 2.89
CA THR A 45 -6.49 11.72 2.09
C THR A 45 -7.81 11.20 1.49
N VAL A 46 -8.16 9.94 1.76
CA VAL A 46 -9.43 9.28 1.36
C VAL A 46 -10.49 9.54 2.43
N PRO A 47 -11.64 10.16 2.09
CA PRO A 47 -12.73 10.36 3.04
C PRO A 47 -13.23 9.03 3.61
N GLY A 48 -13.47 8.99 4.92
CA GLY A 48 -13.96 7.80 5.63
C GLY A 48 -12.86 6.88 6.17
N PHE A 49 -11.60 7.03 5.71
CA PHE A 49 -10.46 6.36 6.32
C PHE A 49 -9.79 7.28 7.34
N SER A 50 -9.72 6.87 8.61
CA SER A 50 -9.29 7.81 9.65
C SER A 50 -7.78 8.06 9.61
N GLN A 51 -7.37 9.27 9.97
CA GLN A 51 -5.95 9.62 10.08
C GLN A 51 -5.22 8.74 11.11
N ALA A 52 -5.87 8.39 12.21
CA ALA A 52 -5.29 7.53 13.24
C ALA A 52 -5.03 6.11 12.71
N GLU A 53 -5.99 5.53 11.98
CA GLU A 53 -5.82 4.22 11.34
C GLU A 53 -4.70 4.28 10.30
N ALA A 54 -4.69 5.28 9.42
CA ALA A 54 -3.64 5.46 8.41
C ALA A 54 -2.23 5.54 9.02
N GLN A 55 -2.05 6.34 10.08
CA GLN A 55 -0.75 6.46 10.75
C GLN A 55 -0.34 5.18 11.49
N THR A 56 -1.31 4.46 12.05
CA THR A 56 -1.04 3.19 12.73
C THR A 56 -0.57 2.13 11.73
N VAL A 57 -1.28 1.96 10.62
CA VAL A 57 -0.91 0.99 9.56
C VAL A 57 0.43 1.38 8.92
N ALA A 58 0.68 2.66 8.69
CA ALA A 58 1.99 3.12 8.22
C ALA A 58 3.12 2.77 9.19
N SER A 59 2.88 2.92 10.50
CA SER A 59 3.87 2.56 11.52
C SER A 59 4.12 1.06 11.58
N LEU A 60 3.06 0.25 11.40
CA LEU A 60 3.17 -1.21 11.23
C LEU A 60 4.04 -1.57 10.02
N CYS A 61 3.76 -0.99 8.85
CA CYS A 61 4.55 -1.22 7.64
C CYS A 61 6.04 -0.93 7.85
N ARG A 62 6.37 0.19 8.50
CA ARG A 62 7.78 0.55 8.81
C ARG A 62 8.42 -0.38 9.83
N ALA A 63 7.65 -0.95 10.73
CA ALA A 63 8.10 -1.88 11.75
C ALA A 63 8.32 -3.31 11.20
N THR A 64 7.58 -3.71 10.17
CA THR A 64 7.65 -5.05 9.54
C THR A 64 9.07 -5.56 9.26
N PRO A 65 9.99 -4.78 8.66
CA PRO A 65 11.34 -5.25 8.40
C PRO A 65 12.33 -5.19 9.59
N ILE A 66 11.93 -4.63 10.75
CA ILE A 66 12.86 -4.33 11.86
C ILE A 66 12.48 -4.95 13.21
N ASP A 67 11.19 -5.11 13.49
CA ASP A 67 10.70 -5.57 14.79
C ASP A 67 10.77 -7.10 14.92
N SER A 68 10.61 -7.61 16.15
CA SER A 68 10.52 -9.05 16.37
C SER A 68 9.28 -9.65 15.70
N VAL A 69 9.48 -10.81 15.06
CA VAL A 69 8.43 -11.52 14.29
C VAL A 69 7.16 -11.75 15.11
N ASP A 70 7.29 -12.19 16.36
CA ASP A 70 6.12 -12.46 17.22
C ASP A 70 5.30 -11.20 17.51
N SER A 71 5.98 -10.10 17.85
CA SER A 71 5.34 -8.82 18.17
C SER A 71 4.60 -8.25 16.95
N ILE A 72 5.28 -8.24 15.79
CA ILE A 72 4.72 -7.64 14.59
C ILE A 72 3.61 -8.51 13.98
N SER A 73 3.72 -9.84 14.04
CA SER A 73 2.66 -10.76 13.61
C SER A 73 1.38 -10.56 14.43
N ALA A 74 1.50 -10.43 15.75
CA ALA A 74 0.34 -10.19 16.60
C ALA A 74 -0.39 -8.87 16.25
N ARG A 75 0.37 -7.82 15.93
CA ARG A 75 -0.21 -6.53 15.55
C ARG A 75 -0.85 -6.56 14.16
N TRP A 76 -0.27 -7.27 13.20
CA TRP A 76 -0.89 -7.49 11.89
C TRP A 76 -2.18 -8.31 11.98
N ASN A 77 -2.22 -9.35 12.83
CA ASN A 77 -3.44 -10.14 13.04
C ASN A 77 -4.62 -9.29 13.56
N VAL A 78 -4.35 -8.30 14.42
CA VAL A 78 -5.38 -7.36 14.87
C VAL A 78 -5.94 -6.53 13.70
N PHE A 79 -5.08 -6.07 12.81
CA PHE A 79 -5.50 -5.28 11.64
C PHE A 79 -6.17 -6.13 10.55
N GLU A 80 -5.78 -7.39 10.38
CA GLU A 80 -6.49 -8.34 9.52
C GLU A 80 -7.93 -8.54 9.99
N GLN A 81 -8.13 -8.77 11.30
CA GLN A 81 -9.47 -8.92 11.89
C GLN A 81 -10.30 -7.64 11.77
N LEU A 82 -9.69 -6.48 12.03
CA LEU A 82 -10.38 -5.20 11.91
C LEU A 82 -10.79 -4.92 10.45
N ALA A 83 -9.91 -5.21 9.49
CA ALA A 83 -10.21 -5.07 8.07
C ALA A 83 -11.36 -5.99 7.65
N ALA A 84 -11.37 -7.25 8.10
CA ALA A 84 -12.46 -8.18 7.85
C ALA A 84 -13.82 -7.65 8.36
N ILE A 85 -13.86 -7.10 9.59
CA ILE A 85 -15.09 -6.51 10.16
C ILE A 85 -15.57 -5.30 9.33
N LYS A 86 -14.64 -4.46 8.87
CA LYS A 86 -14.97 -3.27 8.08
C LYS A 86 -15.49 -3.64 6.70
N LEU A 87 -14.85 -4.62 6.04
CA LEU A 87 -15.22 -5.12 4.73
C LEU A 87 -16.54 -5.91 4.75
N ASP A 88 -16.87 -6.62 5.83
CA ASP A 88 -18.19 -7.25 6.00
C ASP A 88 -19.33 -6.22 5.96
N ARG A 89 -19.09 -5.03 6.53
CA ARG A 89 -20.06 -3.92 6.54
C ARG A 89 -20.06 -3.12 5.24
N ALA A 90 -18.90 -2.99 4.60
CA ALA A 90 -18.71 -2.21 3.38
C ALA A 90 -17.70 -2.90 2.45
N PRO A 91 -18.14 -3.89 1.64
CA PRO A 91 -17.23 -4.68 0.80
C PRO A 91 -16.45 -3.87 -0.25
N SER A 92 -16.96 -2.68 -0.61
CA SER A 92 -16.33 -1.76 -1.55
C SER A 92 -15.43 -0.71 -0.88
N ASP A 93 -15.09 -0.88 0.41
CA ASP A 93 -14.14 -0.01 1.10
C ASP A 93 -12.69 -0.40 0.75
N TYR A 94 -12.22 0.16 -0.36
CA TYR A 94 -10.90 -0.16 -0.91
C TYR A 94 -9.74 0.25 0.00
N ALA A 95 -9.94 1.21 0.92
CA ALA A 95 -8.91 1.56 1.90
C ALA A 95 -8.70 0.42 2.91
N TRP A 96 -9.79 -0.19 3.39
CA TRP A 96 -9.71 -1.39 4.23
C TRP A 96 -9.31 -2.64 3.47
N ALA A 97 -9.64 -2.74 2.17
CA ALA A 97 -9.10 -3.79 1.32
C ALA A 97 -7.56 -3.71 1.23
N ALA A 98 -6.99 -2.51 1.10
CA ALA A 98 -5.54 -2.31 1.15
C ALA A 98 -4.94 -2.80 2.48
N VAL A 99 -5.59 -2.50 3.62
CA VAL A 99 -5.14 -2.97 4.95
C VAL A 99 -5.16 -4.49 5.04
N ALA A 100 -6.23 -5.13 4.56
CA ALA A 100 -6.34 -6.59 4.53
C ALA A 100 -5.19 -7.21 3.69
N ASN A 101 -4.96 -6.67 2.49
CA ASN A 101 -3.89 -7.14 1.60
C ASN A 101 -2.50 -6.92 2.21
N SER A 102 -2.26 -5.78 2.88
CA SER A 102 -1.00 -5.55 3.58
C SER A 102 -0.78 -6.51 4.73
N SER A 103 -1.85 -6.97 5.38
CA SER A 103 -1.75 -7.98 6.44
C SER A 103 -1.36 -9.35 5.87
N ILE A 104 -1.86 -9.69 4.67
CA ILE A 104 -1.45 -10.90 3.93
C ILE A 104 0.03 -10.78 3.51
N ASP A 105 0.42 -9.67 2.87
CA ASP A 105 1.80 -9.39 2.48
C ASP A 105 2.76 -9.48 3.68
N ALA A 106 2.33 -8.96 4.84
CA ALA A 106 3.11 -9.02 6.06
C ALA A 106 3.26 -10.46 6.58
N ARG A 107 2.19 -11.25 6.58
CA ARG A 107 2.23 -12.66 6.99
C ARG A 107 3.19 -13.46 6.13
N ASP A 108 3.13 -13.30 4.81
CA ASP A 108 4.01 -14.00 3.87
C ASP A 108 5.47 -13.60 4.09
N TYR A 109 5.74 -12.30 4.26
CA TYR A 109 7.07 -11.78 4.55
C TYR A 109 7.63 -12.32 5.88
N LEU A 110 6.83 -12.31 6.95
CA LEU A 110 7.25 -12.74 8.29
C LEU A 110 7.45 -14.26 8.39
N ALA A 111 6.82 -15.04 7.51
CA ALA A 111 7.08 -16.46 7.33
C ALA A 111 8.38 -16.74 6.53
N GLY A 112 9.13 -15.70 6.13
CA GLY A 112 10.34 -15.81 5.33
C GLY A 112 10.08 -15.90 3.82
N GLY A 113 8.85 -15.66 3.38
CA GLY A 113 8.47 -15.63 1.97
C GLY A 113 8.68 -14.26 1.32
N ASN A 114 8.47 -14.22 0.01
CA ASN A 114 8.32 -12.96 -0.73
C ASN A 114 6.87 -12.47 -0.62
N PHE A 115 6.68 -11.16 -0.69
CA PHE A 115 5.37 -10.53 -0.81
C PHE A 115 5.31 -9.74 -2.12
N SER A 116 4.12 -9.57 -2.71
CA SER A 116 3.95 -8.87 -3.98
C SER A 116 3.68 -7.37 -3.76
N GLY A 117 2.84 -7.03 -2.78
CA GLY A 117 2.31 -5.67 -2.59
C GLY A 117 1.27 -5.24 -3.63
N VAL A 118 1.02 -6.00 -4.71
CA VAL A 118 0.18 -5.58 -5.84
C VAL A 118 -1.25 -5.29 -5.40
N GLU A 119 -1.83 -6.21 -4.63
CA GLU A 119 -3.20 -6.10 -4.13
C GLU A 119 -3.33 -4.94 -3.14
N THR A 120 -2.30 -4.69 -2.33
CA THR A 120 -2.21 -3.50 -1.46
C THR A 120 -2.23 -2.22 -2.28
N VAL A 121 -1.33 -2.09 -3.26
CA VAL A 121 -1.18 -0.87 -4.08
C VAL A 121 -2.43 -0.58 -4.88
N THR A 122 -2.95 -1.59 -5.58
CA THR A 122 -4.10 -1.41 -6.46
C THR A 122 -5.37 -1.11 -5.67
N SER A 123 -5.55 -1.71 -4.49
CA SER A 123 -6.64 -1.34 -3.57
C SER A 123 -6.50 0.11 -3.11
N ALA A 124 -5.29 0.55 -2.76
CA ALA A 124 -5.09 1.95 -2.38
C ALA A 124 -5.41 2.93 -3.52
N PHE A 125 -5.04 2.59 -4.76
CA PHE A 125 -5.37 3.40 -5.93
C PHE A 125 -6.88 3.38 -6.24
N TRP A 126 -7.54 2.24 -6.10
CA TRP A 126 -9.00 2.15 -6.22
C TRP A 126 -9.73 2.98 -5.17
N ALA A 127 -9.19 3.08 -3.95
CA ALA A 127 -9.75 3.95 -2.92
C ALA A 127 -9.78 5.42 -3.38
N HIS A 128 -8.73 5.89 -4.06
CA HIS A 128 -8.75 7.23 -4.65
C HIS A 128 -9.72 7.37 -5.82
N LEU A 129 -9.73 6.39 -6.73
CA LEU A 129 -10.63 6.39 -7.90
C LEU A 129 -12.11 6.38 -7.49
N ALA A 130 -12.46 5.72 -6.39
CA ALA A 130 -13.83 5.57 -5.94
C ALA A 130 -14.44 6.86 -5.33
N VAL A 131 -13.60 7.75 -4.77
CA VAL A 131 -14.08 8.85 -3.91
C VAL A 131 -13.70 10.24 -4.39
N HIS A 132 -12.76 10.35 -5.34
CA HIS A 132 -12.29 11.64 -5.84
C HIS A 132 -12.68 11.85 -7.31
N PRO A 133 -12.80 13.11 -7.76
CA PRO A 133 -12.83 13.41 -9.19
C PRO A 133 -11.61 12.83 -9.91
N THR A 134 -11.79 12.36 -11.14
CA THR A 134 -10.76 11.67 -11.93
C THR A 134 -9.41 12.40 -11.93
N ALA A 135 -9.41 13.71 -12.18
CA ALA A 135 -8.17 14.50 -12.22
C ALA A 135 -7.42 14.54 -10.87
N VAL A 136 -8.15 14.53 -9.74
CA VAL A 136 -7.55 14.51 -8.40
C VAL A 136 -6.97 13.14 -8.10
N ALA A 137 -7.71 12.06 -8.41
CA ALA A 137 -7.21 10.70 -8.27
C ALA A 137 -5.96 10.48 -9.14
N GLU A 138 -5.96 10.99 -10.38
CA GLU A 138 -4.84 10.92 -11.30
C GLU A 138 -3.59 11.62 -10.80
N ASN A 139 -3.73 12.84 -10.29
CA ASN A 139 -2.62 13.55 -9.71
C ASN A 139 -2.02 12.78 -8.52
N ARG A 140 -2.87 12.27 -7.61
CA ARG A 140 -2.41 11.53 -6.42
C ARG A 140 -1.71 10.23 -6.77
N ILE A 141 -2.32 9.40 -7.62
CA ILE A 141 -1.76 8.11 -8.04
C ILE A 141 -0.46 8.31 -8.81
N SER A 142 -0.40 9.28 -9.73
CA SER A 142 0.83 9.58 -10.48
C SER A 142 1.94 10.04 -9.54
N THR A 143 1.64 10.92 -8.58
CA THR A 143 2.62 11.37 -7.58
C THR A 143 3.12 10.21 -6.72
N ALA A 144 2.25 9.27 -6.32
CA ALA A 144 2.66 8.08 -5.58
C ALA A 144 3.62 7.18 -6.38
N ILE A 145 3.34 6.97 -7.67
CA ILE A 145 4.18 6.20 -8.60
C ILE A 145 5.54 6.89 -8.81
N GLU A 146 5.57 8.21 -8.97
CA GLU A 146 6.80 9.00 -9.09
C GLU A 146 7.64 8.94 -7.80
N ALA A 147 6.99 8.97 -6.64
CA ALA A 147 7.65 8.81 -5.35
C ALA A 147 8.29 7.42 -5.20
N TRP A 148 7.63 6.35 -5.66
CA TRP A 148 8.23 5.01 -5.73
C TRP A 148 9.46 5.01 -6.64
N THR A 149 9.30 5.51 -7.86
CA THR A 149 10.36 5.53 -8.88
C THR A 149 11.59 6.25 -8.33
N THR A 150 11.41 7.42 -7.71
CA THR A 150 12.50 8.19 -7.10
C THR A 150 13.18 7.41 -5.98
N ARG A 151 12.40 6.83 -5.06
CA ARG A 151 12.92 6.05 -3.94
C ARG A 151 13.72 4.82 -4.40
N PHE A 152 13.19 4.08 -5.36
CA PHE A 152 13.82 2.88 -5.91
C PHE A 152 15.17 3.22 -6.57
N HIS A 153 15.19 4.24 -7.45
CA HIS A 153 16.44 4.65 -8.13
C HIS A 153 17.50 5.22 -7.17
N SER A 154 17.10 5.91 -6.11
CA SER A 154 18.06 6.39 -5.09
C SER A 154 18.68 5.22 -4.33
N SER A 155 17.91 4.15 -4.10
CA SER A 155 18.41 2.98 -3.38
C SER A 155 19.38 2.13 -4.18
N THR A 156 19.15 1.98 -5.47
CA THR A 156 20.03 1.19 -6.35
C THR A 156 21.35 1.91 -6.64
N ARG A 157 21.34 3.25 -6.69
CA ARG A 157 22.58 4.05 -6.81
C ARG A 157 23.45 4.02 -5.56
N GLY A 158 22.85 3.98 -4.36
CA GLY A 158 23.59 3.86 -3.10
C GLY A 158 24.25 2.49 -2.88
N ALA A 159 23.77 1.44 -3.54
CA ALA A 159 24.33 0.09 -3.44
C ALA A 159 25.54 -0.16 -4.37
N ALA A 160 25.85 0.78 -5.28
CA ALA A 160 26.92 0.66 -6.27
C ALA A 160 28.18 1.51 -5.95
N ALA A 161 28.27 2.09 -4.74
CA ALA A 161 29.35 2.96 -4.30
C ALA A 161 30.21 2.32 -3.20
#